data_AF-A0A0S8A5C5-F1
#
_entry.id   AF-A0A0S8A5C5-F1
#
_cell.length_a   1.000
_cell.length_b   1.000
_cell.length_c   1.000
_cell.angle_alpha   90.00
_cell.angle_beta   90.00
_cell.angle_gamma   90.00
#
_symmetry.space_group_name_H-M   'P 1'
#
loop_
_entity.id
_entity.type
_entity.pdbx_description
1 polymer ?
#
loop_
_entity_poly.entity_id
_entity_poly.type
_entity_poly.pdbx_seq_one_letter_code
_entity_poly.pdbx_strand_id
1 'polypeptide(L)'
;MNHTELKLVERVSRIVIGTGLIVFTLLINVTPLGLFALLPLLATYPIFSGIYGYDPLAQWIGKEFDQLVRASERLLKHTHTPKHS
;
A
#
# COMPACT_ATOMS: atom_id res chain seq x y z
N MET A 1 15.53 12.69 -6.41
CA MET A 1 15.45 11.30 -5.90
C MET A 1 14.14 10.72 -6.37
N ASN A 2 14.15 9.68 -7.19
CA ASN A 2 12.94 9.08 -7.77
C ASN A 2 12.06 8.48 -6.65
N HIS A 3 10.87 9.04 -6.45
CA HIS A 3 9.88 8.57 -5.46
C HIS A 3 9.23 7.21 -5.81
N THR A 4 9.74 6.52 -6.82
CA THR A 4 9.20 5.27 -7.37
C THR A 4 9.95 4.02 -6.94
N GLU A 5 11.15 4.16 -6.37
CA GLU A 5 11.93 3.01 -5.91
C GLU A 5 11.63 2.73 -4.43
N LEU A 6 11.02 1.58 -4.16
CA LEU A 6 10.90 1.06 -2.80
C LEU A 6 12.28 0.84 -2.20
N LYS A 7 12.49 1.32 -0.97
CA LYS A 7 13.72 1.07 -0.23
C LYS A 7 13.91 -0.43 -0.04
N LEU A 8 15.15 -0.91 0.00
CA LEU A 8 15.46 -2.35 0.18
C LEU A 8 14.70 -2.99 1.35
N VAL A 9 14.57 -2.27 2.47
CA VAL A 9 13.82 -2.72 3.65
C VAL A 9 12.33 -2.93 3.35
N GLU A 10 11.70 -2.03 2.59
CA GLU A 10 10.29 -2.13 2.20
C GLU A 10 10.07 -3.25 1.17
N ARG A 11 11.03 -3.46 0.27
CA ARG A 11 11.02 -4.58 -0.68
C ARG A 11 11.03 -5.92 0.06
N VAL A 12 11.95 -6.06 1.01
CA VAL A 12 12.10 -7.27 1.82
C VAL A 12 10.87 -7.51 2.69
N SER A 13 10.34 -6.46 3.34
CA SER A 13 9.14 -6.63 4.18
C SER A 13 7.94 -7.13 3.38
N ARG A 14 7.73 -6.62 2.16
CA ARG A 14 6.65 -7.06 1.27
C ARG A 14 6.81 -8.50 0.82
N ILE A 15 8.03 -8.91 0.45
CA ILE A 15 8.33 -10.31 0.11
C ILE A 15 8.08 -11.22 1.31
N VAL A 16 8.50 -10.83 2.51
CA VAL A 16 8.27 -11.60 3.74
C VAL A 16 6.78 -11.73 4.05
N ILE A 17 6.00 -10.64 3.93
CA ILE A 17 4.55 -10.66 4.15
C ILE A 17 3.87 -11.61 3.16
N GLY A 18 4.18 -11.50 1.86
CA GLY A 18 3.58 -12.36 0.84
C GLY A 18 3.97 -13.82 0.99
N THR A 19 5.24 -14.10 1.31
CA THR A 19 5.70 -15.47 1.60
C THR A 19 4.99 -16.03 2.83
N GLY A 20 4.83 -15.21 3.87
CA GLY A 20 4.10 -15.57 5.09
C GLY A 20 2.65 -15.96 4.81
N LEU A 21 1.94 -15.23 3.94
CA LEU A 21 0.57 -15.57 3.52
C LEU A 21 0.50 -16.91 2.79
N ILE A 22 1.47 -17.21 1.91
CA ILE A 22 1.54 -18.49 1.21
C ILE A 22 1.81 -19.63 2.20
N VAL A 23 2.82 -19.48 3.06
CA VAL A 23 3.18 -20.48 4.06
C VAL A 23 2.03 -20.73 5.03
N PHE A 24 1.37 -19.68 5.50
CA PHE A 24 0.20 -19.78 6.38
C PHE A 24 -0.92 -20.59 5.72
N THR A 25 -1.19 -20.35 4.43
CA THR A 25 -2.20 -21.13 3.69
C THR A 25 -1.83 -22.61 3.60
N LEU A 26 -0.54 -22.93 3.44
CA LEU A 26 -0.05 -24.31 3.34
C LEU A 26 -0.03 -25.04 4.70
N LEU A 27 0.16 -24.32 5.80
CA LEU A 27 0.16 -24.88 7.15
C LEU A 27 -1.26 -25.17 7.68
N ILE A 28 -2.27 -24.50 7.12
CA ILE A 28 -3.67 -24.74 7.45
C ILE A 28 -4.12 -26.02 6.75
N ASN A 29 -4.22 -27.10 7.53
CA ASN A 29 -4.67 -28.42 7.07
C ASN A 29 -6.20 -28.47 6.98
N VAL A 30 -6.79 -27.54 6.22
CA VAL A 30 -8.24 -27.39 6.08
C VAL A 30 -8.62 -27.77 4.66
N THR A 31 -9.24 -28.94 4.53
CA THR A 31 -9.84 -29.40 3.28
C THR A 31 -11.35 -29.37 3.46
N PRO A 32 -12.12 -28.67 2.59
CA PRO A 32 -11.69 -27.92 1.41
C PRO A 32 -11.15 -26.52 1.76
N LEU A 33 -10.13 -26.04 1.02
CA LEU A 33 -9.48 -24.74 1.25
C LEU A 33 -10.43 -23.54 1.18
N GLY A 34 -11.53 -23.63 0.41
CA GLY A 34 -12.53 -22.57 0.30
C GLY A 34 -11.91 -21.18 0.09
N LEU A 35 -12.25 -20.24 0.97
CA LEU A 35 -11.73 -18.86 0.95
C LEU A 35 -10.23 -18.75 1.24
N PHE A 36 -9.61 -19.73 1.88
CA PHE A 36 -8.16 -19.70 2.15
C PHE A 36 -7.33 -19.81 0.86
N ALA A 37 -7.89 -20.37 -0.21
CA ALA A 37 -7.25 -20.38 -1.53
C ALA A 37 -7.07 -18.96 -2.12
N LEU A 38 -7.75 -17.94 -1.56
CA LEU A 38 -7.56 -16.55 -1.95
C LEU A 38 -6.30 -15.92 -1.33
N LEU A 39 -5.79 -16.44 -0.22
CA LEU A 39 -4.60 -15.87 0.42
C LEU A 39 -3.35 -15.89 -0.47
N PRO A 40 -3.02 -17.00 -1.16
CA PRO A 40 -1.91 -17.03 -2.13
C PRO A 40 -2.12 -16.06 -3.30
N LEU A 41 -3.39 -15.89 -3.72
CA LEU A 41 -3.76 -14.97 -4.80
C LEU A 41 -3.61 -13.50 -4.38
N LEU A 42 -3.87 -13.20 -3.11
CA LEU A 42 -3.59 -11.88 -2.54
C LEU A 42 -2.09 -11.67 -2.31
N ALA A 43 -1.36 -12.73 -1.96
CA ALA A 43 0.08 -12.69 -1.73
C ALA A 43 0.90 -12.36 -2.99
N THR A 44 0.37 -12.62 -4.19
CA THR A 44 1.03 -12.24 -5.44
C THR A 44 1.35 -10.75 -5.49
N TYR A 45 0.43 -9.89 -5.05
CA TYR A 45 0.63 -8.44 -5.09
C TYR A 45 1.85 -7.95 -4.28
N PRO A 46 1.99 -8.23 -2.97
CA PRO A 46 3.16 -7.82 -2.21
C PRO A 46 4.46 -8.48 -2.70
N ILE A 47 4.43 -9.72 -3.18
CA ILE A 47 5.63 -10.38 -3.74
C ILE A 47 6.10 -9.67 -5.01
N PHE A 48 5.19 -9.42 -5.96
CA PHE A 48 5.52 -8.71 -7.20
C PHE A 48 6.00 -7.28 -6.92
N SER A 49 5.30 -6.53 -6.06
CA SER A 49 5.73 -5.17 -5.71
C SER A 49 7.08 -5.16 -4.96
N GLY A 50 7.39 -6.17 -4.16
CA GLY A 50 8.69 -6.29 -3.50
C GLY A 50 9.83 -6.67 -4.44
N ILE A 51 9.61 -7.58 -5.39
CA ILE A 51 10.62 -8.02 -6.38
C ILE A 51 10.95 -6.88 -7.35
N TYR A 52 9.93 -6.28 -7.96
CA TYR A 52 10.12 -5.17 -8.90
C TYR A 52 10.44 -3.86 -8.18
N GLY A 53 10.18 -3.79 -6.87
CA GLY A 53 10.41 -2.63 -6.04
C GLY A 53 9.65 -1.40 -6.47
N TYR A 54 8.48 -1.63 -7.05
CA TYR A 54 7.55 -0.64 -7.53
C TYR A 54 6.16 -0.99 -7.02
N ASP A 55 5.47 -0.02 -6.43
CA ASP A 55 4.12 -0.17 -5.91
C ASP A 55 3.17 0.83 -6.58
N PRO A 56 2.47 0.44 -7.66
CA PRO A 56 1.55 1.33 -8.37
C PRO A 56 0.35 1.73 -7.51
N LEU A 57 -0.11 0.86 -6.60
CA LEU A 57 -1.27 1.13 -5.76
C LEU A 57 -0.93 2.14 -4.67
N ALA A 58 0.21 1.97 -3.98
CA ALA A 58 0.66 2.97 -3.01
C ALA A 58 0.95 4.33 -3.66
N GLN A 59 1.47 4.32 -4.90
CA GLN A 59 1.66 5.55 -5.65
C GLN A 59 0.33 6.24 -5.98
N TRP A 60 -0.68 5.47 -6.40
CA TRP A 60 -2.00 6.01 -6.70
C TRP A 60 -2.67 6.59 -5.45
N ILE A 61 -2.68 5.82 -4.36
CA ILE A 61 -3.25 6.25 -3.06
C ILE A 61 -2.52 7.49 -2.53
N GLY A 62 -1.19 7.50 -2.56
CA GLY A 62 -0.41 8.65 -2.08
C GLY A 62 -0.72 9.93 -2.84
N LYS A 63 -0.92 9.84 -4.17
CA LYS A 63 -1.30 11.00 -4.99
C LYS A 63 -2.68 11.56 -4.62
N GLU A 64 -3.66 10.70 -4.36
CA GLU A 64 -4.99 11.14 -3.94
C GLU A 64 -4.95 11.80 -2.56
N PHE A 65 -4.27 11.18 -1.59
CA PHE A 65 -4.11 11.77 -0.25
C PHE A 65 -3.39 13.13 -0.30
N ASP A 66 -2.32 13.27 -1.08
CA ASP A 66 -1.62 14.55 -1.25
C ASP A 66 -2.50 15.64 -1.89
N GLN A 67 -3.45 15.26 -2.76
CA GLN A 67 -4.39 16.22 -3.33
C GLN A 67 -5.41 16.67 -2.28
N LEU A 68 -5.90 15.75 -1.45
CA LEU A 68 -6.83 16.05 -0.36
C LEU A 68 -6.18 16.95 0.70
N VAL A 69 -4.94 16.66 1.10
CA VAL A 69 -4.18 17.48 2.05
C VAL A 69 -3.98 18.89 1.49
N ARG A 70 -3.56 19.02 0.24
CA ARG A 70 -3.39 20.34 -0.41
C ARG A 70 -4.70 21.09 -0.56
N ALA A 71 -5.82 20.40 -0.81
CA ALA A 71 -7.14 21.03 -0.86
C ALA A 71 -7.55 21.55 0.53
N SER A 72 -7.32 20.77 1.59
CA SER A 72 -7.58 21.16 2.97
C SER A 72 -6.77 22.39 3.39
N GLU A 73 -5.47 22.43 3.07
CA GLU A 73 -4.60 23.58 3.36
C GLU A 73 -5.07 24.88 2.68
N ARG A 74 -5.57 24.78 1.43
CA ARG A 74 -6.13 25.95 0.72
C ARG A 74 -7.41 26.45 1.38
N LEU A 75 -8.29 25.55 1.82
CA LEU A 75 -9.52 25.90 2.50
C LEU A 75 -9.24 26.57 3.84
N LEU A 76 -8.33 26.01 4.65
CA LEU A 76 -7.92 26.60 5.93
C LEU A 76 -7.31 28.00 5.76
N LYS A 77 -6.50 28.22 4.71
CA LYS A 77 -5.97 29.55 4.39
C LYS A 77 -7.06 30.56 3.99
N HIS A 78 -8.11 30.12 3.31
CA HIS A 78 -9.24 30.99 2.96
C HIS A 78 -10.19 31.27 4.12
N THR A 79 -10.28 30.39 5.12
CA THR A 79 -11.08 30.63 6.32
C THR A 79 -10.39 31.59 7.30
N HIS A 80 -9.05 31.70 7.25
CA HIS A 80 -8.27 32.54 8.15
C HIS A 80 -7.96 33.96 7.67
N THR A 81 -8.51 34.43 6.54
CA THR A 81 -8.41 35.87 6.21
C THR A 81 -9.24 36.66 7.21
N PRO A 82 -8.63 37.44 8.14
CA PRO A 82 -9.40 38.30 9.01
C PRO A 82 -10.12 39.31 8.11
N LYS A 83 -11.46 39.37 8.25
CA LYS A 83 -12.22 40.55 7.84
C LYS A 83 -11.70 41.71 8.69
N HIS A 84 -10.66 42.39 8.21
CA HIS A 84 -10.35 43.74 8.64
C HIS A 84 -11.46 44.63 8.08
N SER A 85 -12.47 44.83 8.92
CA SER A 85 -13.35 45.99 8.86
C SER A 85 -12.67 47.19 9.50
#